data_AF-A0A957NMS8-F1
#
_entry.id   AF-A0A957NMS8-F1
#
_cell.length_a   1.000
_cell.length_b   1.000
_cell.length_c   1.000
_cell.angle_alpha   90.00
_cell.angle_beta   90.00
_cell.angle_gamma   90.00
#
_symmetry.space_group_name_H-M   'P 1'
#
loop_
_entity.id
_entity.type
_entity.pdbx_description
1 polymer ?
#
loop_
_entity_poly.entity_id
_entity_poly.type
_entity_poly.pdbx_seq_one_letter_code
_entity_poly.pdbx_strand_id
1 'polypeptide(L)'
;MSVIPDLQLKMGHQVVRPEKLKQLVDLSRYVSELANLMPDTHQPFVGGSAFAHKGGTHVNAVVKHSMSYQHVDPDLVGNETRVLISELSGKDNIAVKRQEFGLDGLTREEERAVLQRIKEMENAGFAFESAEASV
;
A
#
# COMPACT_ATOMS: atom_id res chain seq x y z
N MET A 1 0.19 7.87 14.83
CA MET A 1 -0.64 9.09 14.83
C MET A 1 -2.11 8.76 14.48
N SER A 2 -2.83 8.01 15.32
CA SER A 2 -4.21 7.54 15.00
C SER A 2 -5.34 8.43 15.51
N VAL A 3 -5.10 9.18 16.60
CA VAL A 3 -6.15 9.96 17.30
C VAL A 3 -6.78 11.02 16.40
N ILE A 4 -5.99 11.78 15.63
CA ILE A 4 -6.50 12.84 14.77
C ILE A 4 -7.43 12.27 13.66
N PRO A 5 -7.00 11.26 12.86
CA PRO A 5 -7.88 10.63 11.87
C PRO A 5 -9.14 9.99 12.46
N ASP A 6 -9.04 9.29 13.59
CA ASP A 6 -10.22 8.64 14.18
C ASP A 6 -11.28 9.66 14.62
N LEU A 7 -10.85 10.73 15.31
CA LEU A 7 -11.75 11.80 15.73
C LEU A 7 -12.41 12.49 14.53
N GLN A 8 -11.63 12.76 13.49
CA GLN A 8 -12.11 13.56 12.36
C GLN A 8 -12.89 12.76 11.32
N LEU A 9 -12.39 11.61 10.91
CA LEU A 9 -12.98 10.81 9.84
C LEU A 9 -14.09 9.87 10.34
N LYS A 10 -14.01 9.43 11.60
CA LYS A 10 -14.97 8.43 12.14
C LYS A 10 -15.93 9.02 13.17
N MET A 11 -15.50 10.02 13.94
CA MET A 11 -16.33 10.60 15.01
C MET A 11 -16.91 11.98 14.65
N GLY A 12 -16.60 12.53 13.48
CA GLY A 12 -17.19 13.77 12.98
C GLY A 12 -16.70 15.04 13.69
N HIS A 13 -15.57 14.99 14.40
CA HIS A 13 -14.98 16.15 15.05
C HIS A 13 -14.04 16.90 14.12
N GLN A 14 -14.20 18.21 13.97
CA GLN A 14 -13.23 19.03 13.25
C GLN A 14 -12.00 19.29 14.15
N VAL A 15 -10.96 18.48 13.99
CA VAL A 15 -9.70 18.59 14.78
C VAL A 15 -8.70 19.49 14.06
N VAL A 16 -8.53 19.29 12.75
CA VAL A 16 -7.68 20.09 11.86
C VAL A 16 -8.42 20.40 10.56
N ARG A 17 -7.93 21.40 9.82
CA ARG A 17 -8.44 21.63 8.46
C ARG A 17 -8.17 20.40 7.58
N PRO A 18 -9.09 20.01 6.67
CA PRO A 18 -8.92 18.83 5.82
C PRO A 18 -7.59 18.81 5.06
N GLU A 19 -7.10 19.96 4.61
CA GLU A 19 -5.82 20.08 3.88
C GLU A 19 -4.61 19.75 4.76
N LYS A 20 -4.76 19.91 6.09
CA LYS A 20 -3.72 19.55 7.07
C LYS A 20 -3.78 18.08 7.46
N LEU A 21 -4.95 17.44 7.37
CA LEU A 21 -5.05 16.00 7.58
C LEU A 21 -4.25 15.23 6.53
N LYS A 22 -4.22 15.73 5.28
CA LYS A 22 -3.39 15.17 4.19
C LYS A 22 -1.88 15.26 4.41
N GLN A 23 -1.41 15.95 5.44
CA GLN A 23 0.03 16.10 5.74
C GLN A 23 0.49 15.14 6.85
N LEU A 24 -0.39 14.21 7.29
CA LEU A 24 -0.15 13.42 8.48
C LEU A 24 0.98 12.39 8.30
N VAL A 25 1.11 11.79 7.11
CA VAL A 25 2.24 10.90 6.77
C VAL A 25 3.57 11.65 6.87
N ASP A 26 3.67 12.81 6.21
CA ASP A 26 4.89 13.63 6.22
C ASP A 26 5.24 14.09 7.63
N LEU A 27 4.24 14.52 8.40
CA LEU A 27 4.42 14.90 9.80
C LEU A 27 4.93 13.73 10.64
N SER A 28 4.40 12.52 10.44
CA SER A 28 4.84 11.32 11.15
C SER A 28 6.29 11.00 10.86
N ARG A 29 6.68 11.03 9.58
CA ARG A 29 8.07 10.79 9.15
C ARG A 29 9.02 11.84 9.72
N TYR A 30 8.63 13.11 9.66
CA TYR A 30 9.42 14.22 10.20
C TYR A 30 9.67 14.08 11.71
N VAL A 31 8.64 13.71 12.48
CA VAL A 31 8.78 13.48 13.93
C VAL A 31 9.69 12.29 14.23
N SER A 32 9.54 11.18 13.50
CA SER A 32 10.44 10.03 13.61
C SER A 32 11.89 10.39 13.31
N GLU A 33 12.13 11.17 12.25
CA GLU A 33 13.45 11.65 11.86
C GLU A 33 14.09 12.53 12.95
N LEU A 34 13.36 13.52 13.47
CA LEU A 34 13.83 14.37 14.57
C LEU A 34 14.16 13.59 15.84
N ALA A 35 13.40 12.52 16.11
CA ALA A 35 13.62 11.63 17.24
C ALA A 35 14.74 10.60 17.00
N ASN A 36 15.36 10.58 15.82
CA ASN A 36 16.32 9.56 15.38
C ASN A 36 15.74 8.13 15.50
N LEU A 37 14.46 7.98 15.14
CA LEU A 37 13.73 6.72 15.14
C LEU A 37 13.40 6.30 13.71
N MET A 38 13.49 5.00 13.45
CA MET A 38 12.93 4.42 12.23
C MET A 38 11.40 4.55 12.26
N PRO A 39 10.75 5.06 11.19
CA PRO A 39 9.30 5.08 11.09
C PRO A 39 8.72 3.66 11.18
N ASP A 40 7.66 3.50 11.96
CA ASP A 40 6.90 2.24 12.03
C ASP A 40 6.03 2.10 10.77
N THR A 41 6.37 1.12 9.92
CA THR A 41 5.66 0.85 8.67
C THR A 41 4.24 0.34 8.87
N HIS A 42 3.91 -0.21 10.05
CA HIS A 42 2.59 -0.75 10.37
C HIS A 42 1.72 0.23 11.16
N GLN A 43 2.23 1.44 11.43
CA GLN A 43 1.50 2.42 12.21
C GLN A 43 0.15 2.77 11.52
N PRO A 44 -0.99 2.73 12.24
CA PRO A 44 -2.29 3.05 11.65
C PRO A 44 -2.30 4.42 10.96
N PHE A 45 -2.96 4.48 9.80
CA PHE A 45 -3.06 5.63 8.90
C PHE A 45 -1.76 6.09 8.23
N VAL A 46 -0.63 6.13 8.94
CA VAL A 46 0.59 6.80 8.46
C VAL A 46 1.71 5.84 8.06
N GLY A 47 1.64 4.59 8.48
CA GLY A 47 2.60 3.56 8.12
C GLY A 47 2.53 3.23 6.64
N GLY A 48 3.68 2.96 6.01
CA GLY A 48 3.76 2.58 4.59
C GLY A 48 3.04 1.28 4.23
N SER A 49 2.70 0.46 5.22
CA SER A 49 1.92 -0.78 5.08
C SER A 49 0.46 -0.62 5.53
N ALA A 50 0.03 0.56 6.00
CA ALA A 50 -1.31 0.78 6.57
C ALA A 50 -2.44 0.58 5.55
N PHE A 51 -2.16 0.80 4.26
CA PHE A 51 -3.09 0.61 3.14
C PHE A 51 -2.49 -0.29 2.04
N ALA A 52 -1.55 -1.17 2.43
CA ALA A 52 -0.91 -2.11 1.52
C ALA A 52 -1.72 -3.41 1.39
N HIS A 53 -1.89 -3.89 0.17
CA HIS A 53 -2.63 -5.10 -0.15
C HIS A 53 -1.73 -6.10 -0.87
N LYS A 54 -1.47 -7.24 -0.21
CA LYS A 54 -0.58 -8.29 -0.69
C LYS A 54 -1.34 -9.46 -1.36
N GLY A 55 -2.38 -9.97 -0.70
CA GLY A 55 -3.07 -11.18 -1.13
C GLY A 55 -3.89 -10.99 -2.41
N GLY A 56 -3.80 -11.93 -3.35
CA GLY A 56 -4.49 -11.81 -4.65
C GLY A 56 -5.99 -11.60 -4.57
N THR A 57 -6.67 -12.25 -3.62
CA THR A 57 -8.12 -12.04 -3.39
C THR A 57 -8.40 -10.63 -2.86
N HIS A 58 -7.55 -10.12 -1.97
CA HIS A 58 -7.71 -8.77 -1.41
C HIS A 58 -7.50 -7.73 -2.51
N VAL A 59 -6.46 -7.89 -3.32
CA VAL A 59 -6.15 -7.00 -4.45
C VAL A 59 -7.27 -7.04 -5.50
N ASN A 60 -7.78 -8.22 -5.87
CA ASN A 60 -8.91 -8.31 -6.80
C ASN A 60 -10.13 -7.50 -6.33
N ALA A 61 -10.42 -7.55 -5.02
CA ALA A 61 -11.52 -6.81 -4.44
C ALA A 61 -11.26 -5.31 -4.38
N VAL A 62 -10.07 -4.88 -3.95
CA VAL A 62 -9.69 -3.46 -3.88
C VAL A 62 -9.69 -2.81 -5.27
N VAL A 63 -9.23 -3.52 -6.30
CA VAL A 63 -9.28 -3.04 -7.70
C VAL A 63 -10.72 -2.81 -8.17
N LYS A 64 -11.68 -3.63 -7.71
CA LYS A 64 -13.10 -3.46 -8.05
C LYS A 64 -13.79 -2.41 -7.18
N HIS A 65 -13.44 -2.36 -5.90
CA HIS A 65 -14.03 -1.49 -4.91
C HIS A 65 -13.04 -1.26 -3.76
N SER A 66 -12.35 -0.11 -3.77
CA SER A 66 -11.29 0.22 -2.80
C SER A 66 -11.72 0.05 -1.32
N MET A 67 -12.92 0.51 -0.97
CA MET A 67 -13.43 0.42 0.42
C MET A 67 -13.77 -1.00 0.91
N SER A 68 -13.66 -2.05 0.09
CA SER A 68 -13.92 -3.42 0.55
C SER A 68 -12.90 -3.89 1.59
N TYR A 69 -11.68 -3.35 1.53
CA TYR A 69 -10.58 -3.64 2.45
C TYR A 69 -9.92 -2.37 3.00
N GLN A 70 -10.51 -1.20 2.75
CA GLN A 70 -10.04 0.08 3.28
C GLN A 70 -11.17 0.73 4.08
N HIS A 71 -10.85 1.08 5.32
CA HIS A 71 -11.82 1.67 6.24
C HIS A 71 -11.98 3.18 6.04
N VAL A 72 -11.02 3.82 5.37
CA VAL A 72 -11.04 5.22 4.92
C VAL A 72 -10.26 5.30 3.59
N ASP A 73 -10.51 6.36 2.82
CA ASP A 73 -9.67 6.72 1.68
C ASP A 73 -8.28 7.19 2.18
N PRO A 74 -7.18 6.53 1.77
CA PRO A 74 -5.83 6.88 2.22
C PRO A 74 -5.39 8.30 1.84
N ASP A 75 -5.92 8.87 0.74
CA ASP A 75 -5.58 10.22 0.30
C ASP A 75 -6.01 11.29 1.31
N LEU A 76 -6.99 10.99 2.17
CA LEU A 76 -7.46 11.89 3.23
C LEU A 76 -6.40 12.12 4.32
N VAL A 77 -5.49 11.16 4.52
CA VAL A 77 -4.43 11.22 5.54
C VAL A 77 -3.03 11.41 4.94
N GLY A 78 -2.95 11.59 3.61
CA GLY A 78 -1.67 11.74 2.90
C GLY A 78 -0.94 10.43 2.68
N ASN A 79 -1.65 9.31 2.74
CA ASN A 79 -1.12 7.99 2.41
C ASN A 79 -1.67 7.57 1.03
N GLU A 80 -1.25 6.41 0.53
CA GLU A 80 -1.69 5.90 -0.76
C GLU A 80 -2.04 4.41 -0.67
N THR A 81 -2.84 3.94 -1.61
CA THR A 81 -3.07 2.49 -1.76
C THR A 81 -1.85 1.87 -2.43
N ARG A 82 -1.27 0.84 -1.81
CA ARG A 82 -0.14 0.10 -2.39
C ARG A 82 -0.53 -1.35 -2.64
N VAL A 83 -0.26 -1.84 -3.84
CA VAL A 83 -0.38 -3.28 -4.14
C VAL A 83 1.01 -3.88 -4.06
N LEU A 84 1.17 -4.95 -3.28
CA LEU A 84 2.45 -5.65 -3.15
C LEU A 84 2.45 -6.90 -4.02
N ILE A 85 3.65 -7.31 -4.44
CA ILE A 85 3.89 -8.55 -5.17
C ILE A 85 4.58 -9.57 -4.26
N SER A 86 4.12 -10.81 -4.32
CA SER A 86 4.57 -11.91 -3.46
C SER A 86 4.05 -13.29 -3.92
N GLU A 87 4.33 -14.33 -3.14
CA GLU A 87 3.83 -15.69 -3.24
C GLU A 87 2.29 -15.81 -3.28
N LEU A 88 1.60 -14.95 -2.52
CA LEU A 88 0.14 -14.84 -2.44
C LEU A 88 -0.47 -14.02 -3.58
N SER A 89 0.35 -13.45 -4.47
CA SER A 89 -0.14 -12.61 -5.56
C SER A 89 -0.92 -13.40 -6.61
N GLY A 90 -1.91 -12.71 -7.18
CA GLY A 90 -2.68 -13.16 -8.33
C GLY A 90 -2.40 -12.33 -9.58
N LYS A 91 -3.16 -12.61 -10.64
CA LYS A 91 -3.10 -11.85 -11.90
C LYS A 91 -3.35 -10.35 -11.74
N ASP A 92 -4.24 -9.98 -10.81
CA ASP A 92 -4.63 -8.57 -10.64
C ASP A 92 -3.52 -7.77 -9.96
N ASN A 93 -2.69 -8.40 -9.12
CA ASN A 93 -1.48 -7.78 -8.58
C ASN A 93 -0.53 -7.38 -9.72
N ILE A 94 -0.26 -8.31 -10.64
CA ILE A 94 0.62 -8.07 -11.79
C ILE A 94 0.02 -7.02 -12.72
N ALA A 95 -1.29 -7.05 -12.96
CA ALA A 95 -1.96 -6.04 -13.78
C ALA A 95 -1.84 -4.63 -13.19
N VAL A 96 -1.96 -4.48 -11.87
CA VAL A 96 -1.74 -3.20 -11.18
C VAL A 96 -0.28 -2.76 -11.33
N LYS A 97 0.69 -3.63 -11.05
CA LYS A 97 2.11 -3.27 -11.22
C LYS A 97 2.50 -2.96 -12.66
N ARG A 98 1.91 -3.67 -13.63
CA ARG A 98 2.10 -3.39 -15.06
C ARG A 98 1.69 -1.96 -15.38
N GLN A 99 0.56 -1.50 -14.86
CA GLN A 99 0.10 -0.12 -15.04
C GLN A 99 0.98 0.88 -14.28
N GLU A 100 1.35 0.59 -13.03
CA GLU A 100 2.24 1.44 -12.22
C GLU A 100 3.59 1.68 -12.91
N PHE A 101 4.15 0.66 -13.58
CA PHE A 101 5.42 0.73 -14.29
C PHE A 101 5.32 1.09 -15.77
N GLY A 102 4.11 1.31 -16.31
CA GLY A 102 3.93 1.62 -17.74
C GLY A 102 4.31 0.50 -18.70
N LEU A 103 4.16 -0.76 -18.29
CA LEU A 103 4.54 -1.97 -19.03
C LEU A 103 3.39 -2.51 -19.91
N ASP A 104 2.70 -1.64 -20.64
CA ASP A 104 1.44 -1.98 -21.34
C ASP A 104 1.58 -3.04 -22.45
N GLY A 105 2.80 -3.36 -22.89
CA GLY A 105 3.10 -4.32 -23.95
C GLY A 105 3.18 -5.79 -23.52
N LEU A 106 3.11 -6.10 -22.22
CA LEU A 106 3.19 -7.49 -21.74
C LEU A 106 1.96 -8.31 -22.15
N THR A 107 2.22 -9.51 -22.68
CA THR A 107 1.21 -10.52 -22.93
C THR A 107 0.76 -11.19 -21.63
N ARG A 108 -0.43 -11.81 -21.64
CA ARG A 108 -0.91 -12.58 -20.48
C ARG A 108 -0.01 -13.78 -20.12
N GLU A 109 0.69 -14.33 -21.11
CA GLU A 109 1.63 -15.44 -20.89
C GLU A 109 2.87 -14.95 -20.16
N GLU A 110 3.39 -13.78 -20.52
CA GLU A 110 4.50 -13.13 -19.84
C GLU A 110 4.12 -12.71 -18.42
N GLU A 111 2.95 -12.10 -18.20
CA GLU A 111 2.44 -11.76 -16.86
C GLU A 111 2.38 -13.01 -15.95
N ARG A 112 1.93 -14.14 -16.50
CA ARG A 112 1.86 -15.41 -15.76
C ARG A 112 3.25 -15.98 -15.48
N ALA A 113 4.17 -15.87 -16.43
CA ALA A 113 5.56 -16.31 -16.26
C ALA A 113 6.26 -15.49 -15.15
N VAL A 114 6.08 -14.17 -15.14
CA VAL A 114 6.59 -13.27 -14.09
C VAL A 114 6.02 -13.68 -12.73
N LEU A 115 4.71 -13.85 -12.61
CA LEU A 115 4.08 -14.27 -11.36
C LEU A 115 4.62 -15.61 -10.85
N GLN A 116 4.80 -16.57 -11.76
CA GLN A 116 5.35 -17.88 -11.41
C GLN A 116 6.80 -17.77 -10.92
N ARG A 117 7.61 -16.97 -11.60
CA ARG A 117 9.00 -16.74 -11.25
C ARG A 117 9.14 -16.10 -9.86
N ILE A 118 8.29 -15.13 -9.55
CA ILE A 118 8.24 -14.50 -8.23
C ILE A 118 7.91 -15.52 -7.14
N LYS A 119 6.89 -16.37 -7.35
CA LYS A 119 6.52 -17.43 -6.41
C LYS A 119 7.67 -18.40 -6.12
N GLU A 120 8.42 -18.77 -7.16
CA GLU A 120 9.59 -19.63 -7.02
C GLU A 120 10.71 -18.95 -6.24
N MET A 121 10.97 -17.67 -6.51
CA MET A 121 11.99 -16.91 -5.80
C MET A 121 11.62 -16.72 -4.32
N GLU A 122 10.38 -16.39 -3.98
CA GLU A 122 9.99 -16.28 -2.57
C GLU A 122 10.06 -17.62 -1.83
N ASN A 123 9.70 -18.72 -2.48
CA ASN A 123 9.92 -20.07 -1.92
C ASN A 123 11.41 -20.39 -1.70
N ALA A 124 12.31 -19.76 -2.46
CA ALA A 124 13.75 -19.87 -2.28
C ALA A 124 14.30 -18.87 -1.23
N GLY A 125 13.45 -18.07 -0.58
CA GLY A 125 13.82 -17.14 0.50
C GLY A 125 14.05 -15.70 0.06
N PHE A 126 13.72 -15.34 -1.18
CA PHE A 126 13.74 -13.93 -1.61
C PHE A 126 12.51 -13.19 -1.06
N ALA A 127 12.62 -11.88 -0.87
CA ALA A 127 11.51 -11.04 -0.40
C ALA A 127 11.34 -9.83 -1.33
N PHE A 128 10.17 -9.72 -1.96
CA PHE A 128 9.88 -8.64 -2.92
C PHE A 128 9.03 -7.50 -2.31
N GLU A 129 8.47 -7.70 -1.12
CA GLU A 129 7.65 -6.69 -0.42
C GLU A 129 8.42 -5.42 -0.03
N SER A 130 9.71 -5.56 0.25
CA SER A 130 10.59 -4.46 0.67
C SER A 130 11.36 -3.82 -0.49
N ALA A 131 11.26 -4.39 -1.70
CA ALA A 131 12.09 -4.04 -2.85
C ALA A 131 11.24 -3.99 -4.14
N GLU A 132 10.23 -3.13 -4.15
CA GLU A 132 9.25 -3.03 -5.24
C GLU A 132 9.88 -2.72 -6.62
N ALA A 133 11.06 -2.09 -6.67
CA ALA A 133 11.78 -1.78 -7.91
C ALA A 133 12.63 -2.95 -8.46
N SER A 134 12.69 -4.08 -7.76
CA SER A 134 13.45 -5.26 -8.17
C SER A 134 12.61 -6.29 -8.92
N VAL A 135 11.33 -5.99 -9.16
CA VAL A 135 10.35 -6.86 -9.84
C VAL A 135 10.23 -6.50 -11.32
#